data_AF-A0A2P5VXZ8-F1
#
_entry.id   AF-A0A2P5VXZ8-F1
#
_cell.length_a   1.000
_cell.length_b   1.000
_cell.length_c   1.000
_cell.angle_alpha   90.00
_cell.angle_beta   90.00
_cell.angle_gamma   90.00
#
_symmetry.space_group_name_H-M   'P 1'
#
loop_
_entity.id
_entity.type
_entity.pdbx_description
1 polymer ?
#
loop_
_entity_poly.entity_id
_entity_poly.type
_entity_poly.pdbx_seq_one_letter_code
_entity_poly.pdbx_strand_id
1 'polypeptide(L)'
;MVNPRCYLDISIGGELEGRIVVELYKDVVPKTAENFRTLCTGEKGIAPNSAASLHYKGVRFHRIIRGFMIQGGDISAGDGTGGESIYGFSYFKKALDLEPNDGGIKKELAAARKKIADRRDQEKKAYSRMFQ
;
A
#
# COMPACT_ATOMS: atom_id res chain seq x y z
N MET A 1 12.19 6.09 20.89
CA MET A 1 11.69 7.00 19.82
C MET A 1 10.17 7.03 19.91
N VAL A 2 9.54 8.16 19.60
CA VAL A 2 8.08 8.30 19.67
C VAL A 2 7.44 7.78 18.37
N ASN A 3 6.36 6.99 18.50
CA ASN A 3 5.60 6.48 17.37
C ASN A 3 4.81 7.61 16.69
N PRO A 4 4.88 7.73 15.35
CA PRO A 4 4.12 8.75 14.63
C PRO A 4 2.63 8.43 14.64
N ARG A 5 1.82 9.49 14.64
CA ARG A 5 0.37 9.41 14.46
C ARG A 5 -0.03 10.05 13.14
N CYS A 6 -0.83 9.35 12.36
CA CYS A 6 -1.43 9.82 11.12
C CYS A 6 -2.94 9.91 11.28
N TYR A 7 -3.60 10.61 10.37
CA TYR A 7 -5.06 10.67 10.34
C TYR A 7 -5.61 10.52 8.93
N LEU A 8 -6.86 10.07 8.85
CA LEU A 8 -7.66 9.99 7.64
C LEU A 8 -9.00 10.65 7.95
N ASP A 9 -9.32 11.73 7.24
CA ASP A 9 -10.66 12.33 7.25
C ASP A 9 -11.52 11.58 6.23
N ILE A 10 -12.62 11.01 6.71
CA ILE A 10 -13.47 10.10 5.95
C ILE A 10 -14.74 10.83 5.54
N SER A 11 -15.05 10.75 4.24
CA SER A 11 -16.35 11.16 3.71
C SER A 11 -17.15 9.98 3.18
N ILE A 12 -18.47 10.06 3.31
CA ILE A 12 -19.43 9.10 2.75
C ILE A 12 -20.47 9.91 1.98
N GLY A 13 -20.68 9.59 0.70
CA GLY A 13 -21.59 10.36 -0.15
C GLY A 13 -21.21 11.83 -0.38
N GLY A 14 -19.95 12.19 -0.11
CA GLY A 14 -19.45 13.57 -0.20
C GLY A 14 -19.47 14.33 1.13
N GLU A 15 -20.15 13.82 2.14
CA GLU A 15 -20.26 14.44 3.46
C GLU A 15 -19.15 13.95 4.40
N LEU A 16 -18.59 14.83 5.21
CA LEU A 16 -17.55 14.48 6.19
C LEU A 16 -18.18 13.74 7.38
N GLU A 17 -17.78 12.49 7.57
CA GLU A 17 -18.31 11.62 8.64
C GLU A 17 -17.43 11.59 9.88
N GLY A 18 -16.13 11.85 9.71
CA GLY A 18 -15.22 11.97 10.85
C GLY A 18 -13.78 11.62 10.53
N ARG A 19 -12.98 11.55 11.60
CA ARG A 19 -11.54 11.32 11.53
C ARG A 19 -11.15 10.00 12.18
N ILE A 20 -10.40 9.20 11.44
CA ILE A 20 -9.65 8.06 11.98
C ILE A 20 -8.24 8.52 12.30
N VAL A 21 -7.76 8.26 13.51
CA VAL A 21 -6.37 8.51 13.91
C VAL A 21 -5.68 7.17 14.11
N VAL A 22 -4.50 7.01 13.52
CA VAL A 22 -3.73 5.77 13.54
C VAL A 22 -2.34 6.05 14.12
N GLU A 23 -2.00 5.38 15.22
CA GLU A 23 -0.61 5.29 15.68
C GLU A 23 0.12 4.20 14.90
N LEU A 24 1.31 4.52 14.41
CA LEU A 24 2.14 3.57 13.67
C LEU A 24 3.27 3.09 14.57
N TYR A 25 3.35 1.78 14.79
CA TYR A 25 4.41 1.14 15.57
C TYR A 25 5.75 1.13 14.81
N LYS A 26 6.37 2.30 14.68
CA LYS A 26 7.63 2.53 13.96
C LYS A 26 8.78 1.81 14.64
N ASP A 27 8.73 1.66 15.96
CA ASP A 27 9.64 0.86 16.74
C ASP A 27 9.61 -0.64 16.40
N VAL A 28 8.46 -1.17 15.95
CA VAL A 28 8.29 -2.58 15.57
C VAL A 28 8.48 -2.81 14.06
N VAL A 29 7.85 -1.96 13.24
CA VAL A 29 7.79 -2.09 11.77
C VAL A 29 8.21 -0.80 11.06
N PRO A 30 9.46 -0.33 11.22
CA PRO A 30 9.87 1.01 10.81
C PRO A 30 9.63 1.29 9.32
N LYS A 31 9.90 0.32 8.45
CA LYS A 31 9.72 0.46 7.00
C LYS A 31 8.23 0.52 6.60
N THR A 32 7.38 -0.27 7.26
CA THR A 32 5.92 -0.27 7.00
C THR A 32 5.28 1.00 7.53
N ALA A 33 5.66 1.43 8.74
CA ALA A 33 5.21 2.67 9.34
C ALA A 33 5.60 3.89 8.48
N GLU A 34 6.86 3.94 8.01
CA GLU A 34 7.32 5.03 7.15
C GLU A 34 6.57 5.08 5.81
N ASN A 35 6.27 3.92 5.21
CA ASN A 35 5.46 3.83 4.00
C ASN A 35 4.05 4.42 4.22
N PHE A 36 3.35 3.96 5.27
CA PHE A 36 2.00 4.45 5.55
C PHE A 36 2.01 5.96 5.86
N ARG A 37 2.92 6.42 6.72
CA ARG A 37 3.07 7.83 7.08
C ARG A 37 3.26 8.72 5.84
N THR A 38 4.17 8.31 4.97
CA THR A 38 4.48 9.05 3.74
C THR A 38 3.30 9.08 2.77
N LEU A 39 2.57 7.97 2.64
CA LEU A 39 1.33 7.93 1.84
C LEU A 39 0.22 8.80 2.46
N CYS A 40 0.20 9.03 3.77
CA CYS A 40 -0.69 10.01 4.37
C CYS A 40 -0.31 11.47 4.04
N THR A 41 0.98 11.78 3.83
CA THR A 41 1.43 13.17 3.57
C THR A 41 1.52 13.49 2.08
N GLY A 42 1.73 12.50 1.22
CA GLY A 42 1.97 12.73 -0.21
C GLY A 42 3.36 13.27 -0.55
N GLU A 43 4.29 13.34 0.42
CA GLU A 43 5.56 14.07 0.27
C GLU A 43 6.54 13.46 -0.75
N LYS A 44 6.31 12.22 -1.19
CA LYS A 44 7.14 11.55 -2.21
C LYS A 44 6.66 11.74 -3.65
N GLY A 45 5.60 12.51 -3.86
CA GLY A 45 5.16 12.90 -5.20
C GLY A 45 4.59 11.73 -6.00
N ILE A 46 5.13 11.48 -7.19
CA ILE A 46 4.61 10.51 -8.15
C ILE A 46 5.39 9.20 -8.07
N ALA A 47 4.66 8.10 -8.07
CA ALA A 47 5.21 6.75 -8.06
C ALA A 47 5.88 6.43 -9.41
N PRO A 48 7.11 5.90 -9.43
CA PRO A 48 7.87 5.73 -10.66
C PRO A 48 7.29 4.66 -11.59
N ASN A 49 6.56 3.67 -11.07
CA ASN A 49 6.10 2.55 -11.88
C ASN A 49 4.62 2.60 -12.26
N SER A 50 3.80 3.25 -11.45
CA SER A 50 2.34 3.37 -11.67
C SER A 50 1.92 4.75 -12.16
N ALA A 51 2.83 5.75 -12.15
CA ALA A 51 2.53 7.16 -12.41
C ALA A 51 1.43 7.75 -11.50
N ALA A 52 1.03 7.03 -10.44
CA ALA A 52 0.04 7.48 -9.48
C ALA A 52 0.70 8.40 -8.44
N SER A 53 -0.09 9.30 -7.84
CA SER A 53 0.39 10.04 -6.68
C SER A 53 0.56 9.10 -5.48
N LEU A 54 1.73 9.13 -4.83
CA LEU A 54 2.01 8.41 -3.59
C LEU A 54 1.30 9.08 -2.40
N HIS A 55 -0.03 9.13 -2.46
CA HIS A 55 -0.86 9.85 -1.50
C HIS A 55 -2.23 9.18 -1.34
N TYR A 56 -2.70 9.05 -0.10
CA TYR A 56 -4.04 8.53 0.22
C TYR A 56 -5.17 9.55 0.05
N LYS A 57 -4.88 10.84 -0.11
CA LYS A 57 -5.93 11.86 -0.29
C LYS A 57 -6.76 11.54 -1.55
N GLY A 58 -8.08 11.44 -1.37
CA GLY A 58 -9.02 11.10 -2.44
C GLY A 58 -9.12 9.61 -2.75
N VAL A 59 -8.38 8.75 -2.04
CA VAL A 59 -8.44 7.30 -2.22
C VAL A 59 -9.61 6.72 -1.43
N ARG A 60 -10.42 5.90 -2.10
CA ARG A 60 -11.60 5.26 -1.49
C ARG A 60 -11.25 3.97 -0.76
N PHE A 61 -12.08 3.62 0.22
CA PHE A 61 -12.20 2.23 0.67
C PHE A 61 -12.99 1.45 -0.39
N HIS A 62 -12.29 0.65 -1.19
CA HIS A 62 -12.88 -0.05 -2.33
C HIS A 62 -13.52 -1.39 -1.95
N ARG A 63 -13.25 -1.90 -0.76
CA ARG A 63 -13.82 -3.17 -0.28
C ARG A 63 -14.23 -3.08 1.18
N ILE A 64 -15.50 -3.33 1.45
CA ILE A 64 -16.11 -3.25 2.78
C ILE A 64 -16.84 -4.57 3.03
N ILE A 65 -16.47 -5.28 4.10
CA ILE A 65 -17.12 -6.52 4.51
C ILE A 65 -17.61 -6.36 5.94
N ARG A 66 -18.94 -6.32 6.10
CA ARG A 66 -19.59 -6.19 7.41
C ARG A 66 -19.16 -7.33 8.34
N GLY A 67 -18.78 -6.98 9.57
CA GLY A 67 -18.32 -7.94 10.56
C GLY A 67 -16.89 -8.45 10.36
N PHE A 68 -16.15 -7.89 9.39
CA PHE A 68 -14.77 -8.28 9.12
C PHE A 68 -13.83 -7.08 9.01
N MET A 69 -13.82 -6.38 7.88
CA MET A 69 -12.84 -5.31 7.63
C MET A 69 -13.26 -4.34 6.53
N ILE A 70 -12.59 -3.19 6.51
CA ILE A 70 -12.57 -2.23 5.40
C ILE A 70 -11.16 -2.20 4.80
N GLN A 71 -11.07 -2.15 3.47
CA GLN A 71 -9.82 -2.14 2.73
C GLN A 71 -9.81 -0.97 1.74
N GLY A 72 -8.70 -0.23 1.76
CA GLY A 72 -8.43 0.91 0.90
C GLY A 72 -6.96 0.93 0.49
N GLY A 73 -6.44 2.12 0.17
CA GLY A 73 -5.02 2.31 -0.11
C GLY A 73 -4.57 1.95 -1.52
N ASP A 74 -5.50 1.57 -2.41
CA ASP A 74 -5.22 1.47 -3.85
C ASP A 74 -5.21 2.88 -4.45
N ILE A 75 -4.01 3.46 -4.51
CA ILE A 75 -3.74 4.82 -4.99
C ILE A 75 -3.82 4.98 -6.51
N SER A 76 -3.93 3.88 -7.27
CA SER A 76 -3.79 3.93 -8.74
C SER A 76 -5.05 3.46 -9.49
N ALA A 77 -5.59 2.30 -9.14
CA ALA A 77 -6.77 1.72 -9.81
C ALA A 77 -8.06 1.92 -8.99
N GLY A 78 -7.91 2.05 -7.67
CA GLY A 78 -9.03 2.24 -6.75
C GLY A 78 -9.96 1.02 -6.63
N ASP A 79 -9.57 -0.16 -7.10
CA ASP A 79 -10.40 -1.38 -7.13
C ASP A 79 -9.74 -2.58 -6.41
N GLY A 80 -8.52 -2.40 -5.91
CA GLY A 80 -7.73 -3.42 -5.22
C GLY A 80 -6.68 -4.09 -6.10
N THR A 81 -6.61 -3.77 -7.40
CA THR A 81 -5.59 -4.31 -8.32
C THR A 81 -4.32 -3.45 -8.38
N GLY A 82 -4.43 -2.19 -7.95
CA GLY A 82 -3.39 -1.18 -8.05
C GLY A 82 -2.49 -1.08 -6.81
N GLY A 83 -1.96 0.12 -6.61
CA GLY A 83 -1.09 0.45 -5.49
C GLY A 83 0.41 0.27 -5.79
N GLU A 84 1.19 1.16 -5.17
CA GLU A 84 2.64 1.13 -5.15
C GLU A 84 3.14 1.66 -3.80
N SER A 85 4.23 1.09 -3.29
CA SER A 85 4.86 1.59 -2.07
C SER A 85 5.80 2.74 -2.39
N ILE A 86 6.19 3.51 -1.38
CA ILE A 86 7.21 4.57 -1.53
C ILE A 86 8.61 4.03 -1.91
N TYR A 87 8.77 2.70 -1.86
CA TYR A 87 9.97 1.97 -2.25
C TYR A 87 9.81 1.26 -3.60
N GLY A 88 8.81 1.64 -4.40
CA GLY A 88 8.45 0.97 -5.66
C GLY A 88 7.64 -0.31 -5.44
N PHE A 89 7.80 -1.30 -6.34
CA PHE A 89 7.26 -2.64 -6.10
C PHE A 89 8.09 -3.35 -5.03
N SER A 90 7.64 -3.25 -3.79
CA SER A 90 8.24 -3.89 -2.63
C SER A 90 7.19 -4.63 -1.82
N TYR A 91 7.64 -5.48 -0.88
CA TYR A 91 6.77 -6.16 0.07
C TYR A 91 7.33 -6.07 1.49
N PHE A 92 6.43 -6.14 2.47
CA PHE A 92 6.77 -6.02 3.89
C PHE A 92 6.64 -7.39 4.57
N LYS A 93 7.76 -8.06 4.84
CA LYS A 93 7.76 -9.38 5.48
C LYS A 93 7.41 -9.32 6.97
N LYS A 94 7.84 -8.26 7.66
CA LYS A 94 7.79 -8.16 9.13
C LYS A 94 6.38 -8.33 9.70
N ALA A 95 5.35 -7.91 8.97
CA ALA A 95 3.96 -8.10 9.36
C ALA A 95 3.59 -9.59 9.51
N LEU A 96 4.06 -10.45 8.59
CA LEU A 96 3.83 -11.90 8.64
C LEU A 96 4.62 -12.57 9.78
N ASP A 97 5.79 -12.04 10.11
CA ASP A 97 6.60 -12.55 11.23
C ASP A 97 5.90 -12.28 12.59
N LEU A 98 5.10 -11.20 12.68
CA LEU A 98 4.32 -10.86 13.87
C LEU A 98 3.00 -11.63 13.94
N GLU A 99 2.31 -11.72 12.81
CA GLU A 99 1.00 -12.37 12.70
C GLU A 99 1.04 -13.50 11.66
N PRO A 100 1.71 -14.63 11.96
CA PRO A 100 1.98 -15.70 11.00
C PRO A 100 0.72 -16.47 10.58
N ASN A 101 -0.40 -16.29 11.27
CA ASN A 101 -1.66 -16.96 10.97
C ASN A 101 -2.66 -16.06 10.22
N ASP A 102 -2.38 -14.78 10.06
CA ASP A 102 -3.28 -13.86 9.37
C ASP A 102 -3.34 -14.17 7.86
N GLY A 103 -4.53 -14.53 7.39
CA GLY A 103 -4.77 -14.87 5.98
C GLY A 103 -4.68 -13.68 5.03
N GLY A 104 -5.00 -12.47 5.52
CA GLY A 104 -4.89 -11.23 4.74
C GLY A 104 -3.43 -10.89 4.44
N ILE A 105 -2.57 -10.92 5.47
CA ILE A 105 -1.14 -10.66 5.32
C ILE A 105 -0.49 -11.67 4.36
N LYS A 106 -0.83 -12.97 4.48
CA LYS A 106 -0.35 -14.01 3.57
C LYS A 106 -0.74 -13.72 2.11
N LYS A 107 -1.99 -13.36 1.88
CA LYS A 107 -2.53 -13.10 0.53
C LYS A 107 -1.87 -11.88 -0.11
N GLU A 108 -1.76 -10.77 0.63
CA GLU A 108 -1.11 -9.54 0.14
C GLU A 108 0.37 -9.77 -0.16
N LEU A 109 1.08 -10.50 0.71
CA LEU A 109 2.49 -10.85 0.49
C LEU A 109 2.67 -11.71 -0.78
N ALA A 110 1.79 -12.69 -0.99
CA ALA A 110 1.83 -13.53 -2.18
C ALA A 110 1.56 -12.73 -3.46
N ALA A 111 0.56 -11.83 -3.45
CA ALA A 111 0.24 -10.96 -4.57
C ALA A 111 1.42 -10.03 -4.92
N ALA A 112 2.02 -9.39 -3.92
CA ALA A 112 3.17 -8.51 -4.11
C ALA A 112 4.38 -9.26 -4.68
N ARG A 113 4.68 -10.46 -4.17
CA ARG A 113 5.77 -11.32 -4.69
C ARG A 113 5.55 -11.70 -6.15
N LYS A 114 4.32 -12.09 -6.50
CA LYS A 114 3.96 -12.44 -7.88
C LYS A 114 4.15 -11.24 -8.81
N LYS A 115 3.66 -10.05 -8.42
CA LYS A 115 3.80 -8.81 -9.22
C LYS A 115 5.26 -8.44 -9.51
N ILE A 116 6.14 -8.63 -8.53
CA ILE A 116 7.59 -8.41 -8.69
C ILE A 116 8.21 -9.44 -9.63
N ALA A 117 7.85 -10.72 -9.50
CA ALA A 117 8.35 -11.77 -10.37
C ALA A 117 7.90 -11.56 -11.83
N ASP A 118 6.61 -11.30 -12.05
CA ASP A 118 6.03 -11.07 -13.37
C ASP A 118 6.70 -9.88 -14.07
N ARG A 119 6.97 -8.80 -13.34
CA ARG A 119 7.68 -7.63 -13.87
C ARG A 119 9.12 -7.97 -14.26
N ARG A 120 9.85 -8.69 -13.41
CA ARG A 120 11.24 -9.11 -13.70
C ARG A 120 11.30 -9.97 -14.95
N ASP A 121 10.32 -10.84 -15.16
CA ASP A 121 10.25 -11.67 -16.36
C ASP A 121 9.90 -10.87 -17.62
N GLN A 122 9.03 -9.86 -17.50
CA GLN A 122 8.75 -8.92 -18.60
C GLN A 122 9.99 -8.11 -18.97
N GLU A 123 10.73 -7.58 -18.00
CA GLU A 123 11.97 -6.83 -18.22
C GLU A 123 13.03 -7.68 -18.91
N LYS A 124 13.24 -8.92 -18.46
CA LYS A 124 14.15 -9.87 -19.11
C LYS A 124 13.76 -10.14 -20.57
N LYS A 125 12.46 -10.35 -20.84
CA LYS A 125 11.96 -10.58 -22.20
C LYS A 125 12.15 -9.35 -23.08
N ALA A 126 11.88 -8.16 -22.55
CA ALA A 126 12.09 -6.90 -23.27
C ALA A 126 13.58 -6.69 -23.59
N TYR A 127 14.46 -6.88 -22.61
CA TYR A 127 15.91 -6.76 -22.80
C TYR A 127 16.42 -7.77 -23.82
N SER A 128 16.01 -9.04 -23.73
CA SER A 128 16.41 -10.07 -24.69
C SER A 128 16.00 -9.75 -26.13
N ARG A 129 14.89 -9.03 -26.34
CA ARG A 129 14.45 -8.61 -27.68
C ARG A 129 15.20 -7.39 -28.23
N MET A 130 15.85 -6.60 -27.37
CA MET A 130 16.62 -5.42 -27.79
C MET A 130 18.01 -5.76 -28.34
N PHE A 131 18.52 -6.97 -28.05
CA PHE A 131 19.85 -7.44 -28.48
C PHE A 131 19.78 -8.65 -29.44
N GLN A 132 18.60 -8.91 -30.01
CA GLN A 132 18.40 -9.80 -31.16
C GLN A 132 18.24 -8.95 -32.41
#